data_AF-A0A7E4UWX7-F1
#
_entry.id   AF-A0A7E4UWX7-F1
#
_cell.length_a   1.000
_cell.length_b   1.000
_cell.length_c   1.000
_cell.angle_alpha   90.00
_cell.angle_beta   90.00
_cell.angle_gamma   90.00
#
_symmetry.space_group_name_H-M   'P 1'
#
loop_
_entity.id
_entity.type
_entity.pdbx_description
1 polymer ?
#
loop_
_entity_poly.entity_id
_entity_poly.type
_entity_poly.pdbx_seq_one_letter_code
_entity_poly.pdbx_strand_id
1 'polypeptide(L)'
;MADIRDAHMGPWRMAFFEANMHQNGHDADAAIYGLVAFDGRNVFLSVPSELSQLGHHVANADYRSLLTDFPFARIDRSTGLLLAVARLFLKTGRSKNLETCGFDALRTWIATVLRKEGGRGDNGDDVRLKIASILNSLAIEISYDQLPPSCSIRHQIAYNLPKTLKKTVIRPLRVSIAARIDIAGGWTDTPPITYALPESMVLNAAVKVDGRKPISCELFPLQEIRGFRVSLGDDGPVLEYTMATEIVLAAQRASEPGSLICAVLAVSGVVPGLLDGRKRVDFDSECRGLWIRCYSDLPHGSGLGTSSILSAAVLAGLWTMFGREFTNDDVVQAVLKVEQFHTTGGGWQDQVGGLYPGIKISVLSPKTNSIYVKQLNITDTFIDSINTRLALIFTGKTRLAKDLLQRVLLSYFRKHDKLIATFDDLITTTKSATEIFENGEFPVTEVTQYHESKKILATGAEPANVAELIADLKENNQIEAAWIAGAGGGGFLYVWMTEGITAKELRHYLAKDANYSGMSVHEIEVDMDPLIVEVL
;
A
#
# COMPACT_ATOMS: atom_id res chain seq x y z
N MET A 1 10.98 -8.12 -35.46
CA MET A 1 9.68 -8.60 -34.95
C MET A 1 9.70 -8.36 -33.46
N ALA A 2 8.94 -7.38 -32.97
CA ALA A 2 8.82 -7.07 -31.55
C ALA A 2 7.48 -7.62 -31.06
N ASP A 3 7.54 -8.46 -30.05
CA ASP A 3 6.40 -9.21 -29.52
C ASP A 3 5.62 -8.31 -28.55
N ILE A 4 4.56 -7.66 -29.05
CA ILE A 4 3.60 -6.92 -28.21
C ILE A 4 2.64 -7.95 -27.65
N ARG A 5 2.78 -8.31 -26.37
CA ARG A 5 1.87 -9.23 -25.69
C ARG A 5 0.63 -8.48 -25.19
N ASP A 6 -0.51 -8.77 -25.79
CA ASP A 6 -1.83 -8.32 -25.32
C ASP A 6 -2.11 -8.84 -23.90
N ALA A 7 -2.33 -7.93 -22.95
CA ALA A 7 -2.80 -8.29 -21.63
C ALA A 7 -4.33 -8.32 -21.62
N HIS A 8 -4.94 -9.49 -21.84
CA HIS A 8 -6.36 -9.69 -21.53
C HIS A 8 -6.54 -9.73 -20.00
N MET A 9 -7.15 -8.68 -19.44
CA MET A 9 -7.70 -8.64 -18.09
C MET A 9 -9.19 -8.31 -18.23
N GLY A 10 -10.05 -9.33 -18.34
CA GLY A 10 -11.49 -9.12 -18.54
C GLY A 10 -11.80 -8.20 -19.74
N PRO A 11 -12.83 -7.34 -19.70
CA PRO A 11 -13.20 -6.48 -20.84
C PRO A 11 -12.21 -5.34 -21.16
N TRP A 12 -11.07 -5.24 -20.47
CA TRP A 12 -10.16 -4.10 -20.55
C TRP A 12 -8.89 -4.36 -21.39
N ARG A 13 -8.40 -3.31 -22.06
CA ARG A 13 -7.11 -3.29 -22.78
C ARG A 13 -6.31 -2.03 -22.41
N MET A 14 -5.00 -2.17 -22.20
CA MET A 14 -4.09 -1.07 -21.82
C MET A 14 -2.93 -0.92 -22.83
N ALA A 15 -2.50 0.32 -23.08
CA ALA A 15 -1.36 0.63 -23.95
C ALA A 15 -0.50 1.76 -23.37
N PHE A 16 0.82 1.65 -23.55
CA PHE A 16 1.80 2.67 -23.18
C PHE A 16 2.30 3.39 -24.44
N PHE A 17 2.55 4.69 -24.36
CA PHE A 17 3.17 5.43 -25.45
C PHE A 17 4.27 6.38 -24.97
N GLU A 18 5.23 6.62 -25.87
CA GLU A 18 6.33 7.57 -25.75
C GLU A 18 6.14 8.66 -26.79
N ALA A 19 6.25 9.93 -26.37
CA ALA A 19 6.27 11.08 -27.26
C ALA A 19 7.54 11.90 -27.02
N ASN A 20 8.46 11.86 -27.98
CA ASN A 20 9.66 12.70 -27.95
C ASN A 20 9.31 14.11 -28.41
N MET A 21 9.52 15.09 -27.54
CA MET A 21 9.45 16.51 -27.88
C MET A 21 10.85 16.98 -28.32
N HIS A 22 11.05 17.16 -29.61
CA HIS A 22 12.19 17.96 -30.08
C HIS A 22 11.81 19.45 -30.04
N GLN A 23 12.30 20.18 -29.03
CA GLN A 23 12.39 21.62 -29.14
C GLN A 23 13.67 21.97 -29.90
N ASN A 24 13.51 22.68 -31.01
CA ASN A 24 14.64 23.26 -31.73
C ASN A 24 15.37 24.26 -30.82
N GLY A 25 16.58 23.92 -30.38
CA GLY A 25 17.60 24.92 -30.05
C GLY A 25 18.32 24.81 -28.71
N HIS A 26 17.91 23.95 -27.78
CA HIS A 26 18.70 23.69 -26.56
C HIS A 26 18.54 22.24 -26.10
N ASP A 27 19.67 21.58 -25.80
CA ASP A 27 19.75 20.19 -25.34
C ASP A 27 18.92 19.97 -24.07
N ALA A 28 17.74 19.38 -24.24
CA ALA A 28 17.02 18.63 -23.23
C ALA A 28 16.06 17.65 -23.92
N ASP A 29 16.46 16.38 -24.01
CA ASP A 29 15.58 15.29 -24.41
C ASP A 29 14.52 15.09 -23.32
N ALA A 30 13.37 15.75 -23.46
CA ALA A 30 12.19 15.50 -22.62
C ALA A 30 11.22 14.60 -23.38
N ALA A 31 11.25 13.31 -23.05
CA ALA A 31 10.26 12.36 -23.51
C ALA A 31 9.05 12.37 -22.56
N ILE A 32 7.86 12.63 -23.11
CA ILE A 32 6.61 12.58 -22.37
C ILE A 32 6.02 11.19 -22.54
N TYR A 33 5.73 10.54 -21.42
CA TYR A 33 5.15 9.20 -21.40
C TYR A 33 3.78 9.23 -20.75
N GLY A 34 2.85 8.48 -21.35
CA GLY A 34 1.48 8.39 -20.87
C GLY A 34 0.92 6.99 -20.92
N LEU A 35 -0.04 6.72 -20.04
CA LEU A 35 -0.80 5.47 -19.99
C LEU A 35 -2.19 5.69 -20.60
N VAL A 36 -2.62 4.77 -21.47
CA VAL A 36 -4.00 4.73 -21.99
C VAL A 36 -4.67 3.42 -21.60
N ALA A 37 -5.86 3.49 -20.99
CA ALA A 37 -6.68 2.32 -20.64
C ALA A 37 -8.11 2.45 -21.21
N PHE A 38 -8.73 1.32 -21.59
CA PHE A 38 -10.09 1.27 -22.19
C PHE A 38 -10.90 0.02 -21.78
N ASP A 39 -12.21 0.17 -21.49
CA ASP A 39 -13.16 -0.92 -21.13
C ASP A 39 -14.15 -1.36 -22.21
N GLY A 40 -14.15 -0.74 -23.38
CA GLY A 40 -15.24 -0.90 -24.34
C GLY A 40 -16.16 0.32 -24.44
N ARG A 41 -16.10 1.27 -23.49
CA ARG A 41 -16.95 2.49 -23.49
C ARG A 41 -16.21 3.80 -23.21
N ASN A 42 -15.12 3.79 -22.43
CA ASN A 42 -14.41 4.99 -21.98
C ASN A 42 -12.88 4.86 -22.12
N VAL A 43 -12.20 5.95 -22.50
CA VAL A 43 -10.73 6.04 -22.61
C VAL A 43 -10.18 6.87 -21.45
N PHE A 44 -9.17 6.35 -20.75
CA PHE A 44 -8.49 7.02 -19.63
C PHE A 44 -7.04 7.33 -19.98
N LEU A 45 -6.55 8.51 -19.60
CA LEU A 45 -5.20 9.02 -19.91
C LEU A 45 -4.52 9.53 -18.63
N SER A 46 -3.33 9.02 -18.33
CA SER A 46 -2.44 9.54 -17.26
C SER A 46 -1.19 10.16 -17.85
N VAL A 47 -0.79 11.34 -17.34
CA VAL A 47 0.44 12.08 -17.72
C VAL A 47 1.09 12.63 -16.44
N PRO A 48 2.43 12.63 -16.26
CA PRO A 48 3.09 12.99 -15.01
C PRO A 48 2.76 14.40 -14.47
N SER A 49 2.80 14.54 -13.14
CA SER A 49 2.37 15.70 -12.35
C SER A 49 3.16 16.99 -12.60
N GLU A 50 4.39 16.91 -13.12
CA GLU A 50 5.23 18.08 -13.47
C GLU A 50 4.62 18.96 -14.57
N LEU A 51 3.72 18.43 -15.41
CA LEU A 51 2.95 19.20 -16.40
C LEU A 51 1.73 19.93 -15.81
N SER A 52 1.29 19.59 -14.60
CA SER A 52 0.12 20.24 -13.96
C SER A 52 0.40 21.69 -13.56
N GLN A 53 1.67 22.04 -13.30
CA GLN A 53 2.07 23.41 -12.96
C GLN A 53 2.03 24.38 -14.15
N LEU A 54 1.99 23.87 -15.39
CA LEU A 54 1.73 24.67 -16.59
C LEU A 54 0.22 24.97 -16.79
N GLY A 55 -0.65 24.36 -15.97
CA GLY A 55 -2.11 24.36 -16.12
C GLY A 55 -2.86 25.51 -15.43
N HIS A 56 -2.20 26.57 -14.98
CA HIS A 56 -2.86 27.69 -14.27
C HIS A 56 -3.80 28.57 -15.12
N HIS A 57 -4.12 28.19 -16.37
CA HIS A 57 -5.01 28.98 -17.24
C HIS A 57 -6.21 28.25 -17.84
N VAL A 58 -6.63 27.10 -17.30
CA VAL A 58 -7.87 26.46 -17.77
C VAL A 58 -8.81 26.18 -16.60
N ALA A 59 -9.20 27.26 -15.93
CA ALA A 59 -10.40 27.29 -15.11
C ALA A 59 -11.49 28.05 -15.88
N ASN A 60 -12.64 27.40 -16.07
CA ASN A 60 -13.89 27.96 -16.58
C ASN A 60 -13.90 28.46 -18.04
N ALA A 61 -14.38 27.62 -18.96
CA ALA A 61 -15.09 28.12 -20.15
C ALA A 61 -16.01 27.05 -20.74
N ASP A 62 -17.27 27.46 -20.97
CA ASP A 62 -18.32 26.73 -21.66
C ASP A 62 -17.84 26.05 -22.95
N TYR A 63 -18.08 24.75 -23.04
CA TYR A 63 -17.61 23.85 -24.11
C TYR A 63 -18.27 24.07 -25.50
N ARG A 64 -18.92 25.19 -25.75
CA ARG A 64 -19.71 25.41 -26.99
C ARG A 64 -19.36 26.62 -27.85
N SER A 65 -18.42 27.49 -27.46
CA SER A 65 -18.12 28.71 -28.24
C SER A 65 -16.69 28.85 -28.78
N LEU A 66 -15.77 27.92 -28.50
CA LEU A 66 -14.36 28.02 -28.92
C LEU A 66 -14.07 27.38 -30.31
N LEU A 67 -15.07 27.32 -31.20
CA LEU A 67 -14.94 26.69 -32.52
C LEU A 67 -14.96 27.64 -33.73
N THR A 68 -14.97 28.95 -33.53
CA THR A 68 -14.90 29.89 -34.65
C THR A 68 -14.01 31.06 -34.28
N ASP A 69 -12.98 31.25 -35.11
CA ASP A 69 -12.11 32.43 -35.20
C ASP A 69 -10.94 32.53 -34.23
N PHE A 70 -9.85 31.80 -34.55
CA PHE A 70 -8.50 32.33 -34.35
C PHE A 70 -7.63 32.06 -35.60
N PRO A 71 -7.15 33.11 -36.30
CA PRO A 71 -6.31 32.98 -37.48
C PRO A 71 -4.82 32.90 -37.09
N PHE A 72 -4.12 31.96 -37.73
CA PHE A 72 -2.66 31.81 -37.88
C PHE A 72 -1.77 31.76 -36.62
N ALA A 73 -1.60 30.56 -36.08
CA ALA A 73 -0.31 30.09 -35.58
C ALA A 73 -0.08 28.65 -36.06
N ARG A 74 1.13 28.35 -36.54
CA ARG A 74 1.51 27.08 -37.16
C ARG A 74 1.58 26.00 -36.07
N ILE A 75 0.53 25.20 -35.95
CA ILE A 75 0.42 24.10 -34.97
C ILE A 75 1.39 22.98 -35.36
N ASP A 76 2.25 22.59 -34.42
CA ASP A 76 3.22 21.50 -34.55
C ASP A 76 2.53 20.12 -34.73
N ARG A 77 3.19 19.20 -35.45
CA ARG A 77 2.65 17.89 -35.86
C ARG A 77 2.29 16.97 -34.69
N SER A 78 2.88 17.20 -33.53
CA SER A 78 2.64 16.48 -32.27
C SER A 78 1.24 16.75 -31.69
N THR A 79 0.78 18.01 -31.71
CA THR A 79 -0.59 18.40 -31.34
C THR A 79 -1.62 17.91 -32.37
N GLY A 80 -1.19 17.76 -33.63
CA GLY A 80 -1.98 17.15 -34.71
C GLY A 80 -2.33 15.68 -34.47
N LEU A 81 -1.48 14.93 -33.75
CA LEU A 81 -1.70 13.52 -33.41
C LEU A 81 -2.82 13.37 -32.37
N LEU A 82 -2.78 14.19 -31.31
CA LEU A 82 -3.84 14.24 -30.30
C LEU A 82 -5.17 14.71 -30.89
N LEU A 83 -5.15 15.73 -31.75
CA LEU A 83 -6.33 16.22 -32.48
C LEU A 83 -6.85 15.23 -33.52
N ALA A 84 -6.01 14.40 -34.13
CA ALA A 84 -6.44 13.37 -35.08
C ALA A 84 -7.08 12.16 -34.38
N VAL A 85 -6.53 11.72 -33.25
CA VAL A 85 -7.11 10.67 -32.39
C VAL A 85 -8.44 11.14 -31.80
N ALA A 86 -8.51 12.39 -31.32
CA ALA A 86 -9.75 13.01 -30.85
C ALA A 86 -10.77 13.24 -31.99
N ARG A 87 -10.33 13.64 -33.20
CA ARG A 87 -11.21 13.77 -34.38
C ARG A 87 -11.75 12.43 -34.85
N LEU A 88 -10.99 11.34 -34.78
CA LEU A 88 -11.49 10.00 -35.14
C LEU A 88 -12.60 9.55 -34.17
N PHE A 89 -12.44 9.85 -32.89
CA PHE A 89 -13.43 9.58 -31.85
C PHE A 89 -14.69 10.44 -32.00
N LEU A 90 -14.55 11.73 -32.32
CA LEU A 90 -15.69 12.66 -32.44
C LEU A 90 -16.45 12.56 -33.77
N LYS A 91 -15.80 12.13 -34.87
CA LYS A 91 -16.48 11.96 -36.18
C LYS A 91 -17.33 10.69 -36.29
N THR A 92 -17.09 9.69 -35.45
CA THR A 92 -17.75 8.38 -35.56
C THR A 92 -19.01 8.28 -34.69
N GLY A 93 -19.75 9.39 -34.52
CA GLY A 93 -21.01 9.50 -33.78
C GLY A 93 -22.16 8.61 -34.26
N ARG A 94 -21.94 7.30 -34.26
CA ARG A 94 -22.91 6.22 -34.45
C ARG A 94 -22.47 5.04 -33.59
N SER A 95 -23.19 4.87 -32.48
CA SER A 95 -23.32 3.59 -31.81
C SER A 95 -23.80 2.54 -32.83
N LYS A 96 -22.90 1.67 -33.28
CA LYS A 96 -23.11 0.24 -33.62
C LYS A 96 -21.98 -0.24 -34.54
N ASN A 97 -21.36 -1.35 -34.11
CA ASN A 97 -20.46 -2.22 -34.85
C ASN A 97 -19.04 -1.69 -35.10
N LEU A 98 -18.22 -1.80 -34.05
CA LEU A 98 -16.76 -1.75 -34.13
C LEU A 98 -16.16 -3.17 -34.23
N GLU A 99 -16.84 -4.08 -34.95
CA GLU A 99 -16.36 -5.44 -35.21
C GLU A 99 -15.53 -5.54 -36.51
N THR A 100 -15.45 -4.49 -37.33
CA THR A 100 -14.87 -4.59 -38.69
C THR A 100 -13.74 -3.62 -39.05
N CYS A 101 -13.31 -2.73 -38.15
CA CYS A 101 -12.04 -2.01 -38.33
C CYS A 101 -10.91 -2.80 -37.68
N GLY A 102 -10.36 -3.76 -38.43
CA GLY A 102 -9.35 -4.71 -37.96
C GLY A 102 -8.02 -4.08 -37.58
N PHE A 103 -7.42 -4.65 -36.53
CA PHE A 103 -6.08 -4.39 -35.96
C PHE A 103 -4.93 -4.32 -36.99
N ASP A 104 -5.10 -4.87 -38.19
CA ASP A 104 -4.08 -4.93 -39.24
C ASP A 104 -3.73 -3.56 -39.83
N ALA A 105 -4.68 -2.61 -39.87
CA ALA A 105 -4.40 -1.26 -40.35
C ALA A 105 -3.50 -0.48 -39.38
N LEU A 106 -3.71 -0.65 -38.07
CA LEU A 106 -2.90 -0.03 -37.03
C LEU A 106 -1.51 -0.68 -36.93
N ARG A 107 -1.43 -2.02 -37.05
CA ARG A 107 -0.16 -2.77 -37.14
C ARG A 107 0.69 -2.35 -38.33
N THR A 108 0.09 -2.20 -39.51
CA THR A 108 0.80 -1.83 -40.74
C THR A 108 1.38 -0.41 -40.65
N TRP A 109 0.65 0.50 -40.01
CA TRP A 109 1.11 1.87 -39.82
C TRP A 109 2.26 1.96 -38.80
N ILE A 110 2.15 1.30 -37.65
CA ILE A 110 3.21 1.25 -36.62
C ILE A 110 4.49 0.57 -37.17
N ALA A 111 4.35 -0.51 -37.94
CA ALA A 111 5.49 -1.19 -38.57
C ALA A 111 6.19 -0.32 -39.63
N THR A 112 5.46 0.59 -40.29
CA THR A 112 6.02 1.51 -41.28
C THR A 112 6.79 2.66 -40.62
N VAL A 113 6.36 3.10 -39.44
CA VAL A 113 7.04 4.12 -38.63
C VAL A 113 8.32 3.56 -38.02
N LEU A 114 8.27 2.35 -37.43
CA LEU A 114 9.45 1.70 -36.84
C LEU A 114 10.53 1.33 -37.86
N ARG A 115 10.15 1.00 -39.12
CA ARG A 115 11.12 0.78 -40.22
C ARG A 115 11.79 2.05 -40.71
N LYS A 116 11.17 3.22 -40.56
CA LYS A 116 11.76 4.50 -40.95
C LYS A 116 12.74 5.05 -39.90
N GLU A 117 12.51 4.73 -38.64
CA GLU A 117 13.34 5.16 -37.51
C GLU A 117 14.54 4.22 -37.25
N GLY A 118 14.37 2.89 -37.48
CA GLY A 118 15.42 1.88 -37.25
C GLY A 118 16.54 1.81 -38.30
N GLY A 119 16.73 2.84 -39.13
CA GLY A 119 17.63 2.84 -40.28
C GLY A 119 19.08 3.27 -40.02
N ARG A 120 19.51 3.55 -38.78
CA ARG A 120 20.89 3.98 -38.49
C ARG A 120 21.41 3.44 -37.15
N GLY A 121 22.25 2.40 -37.22
CA GLY A 121 23.41 2.17 -36.34
C GLY A 121 23.19 1.60 -34.93
N ASP A 122 23.76 0.41 -34.69
CA ASP A 122 24.38 -0.22 -33.50
C ASP A 122 23.93 0.01 -32.03
N ASN A 123 22.90 0.80 -31.72
CA ASN A 123 22.53 1.12 -30.32
C ASN A 123 21.33 0.32 -29.76
N GLY A 124 21.13 -0.93 -30.20
CA GLY A 124 19.97 -1.75 -29.80
C GLY A 124 19.90 -2.07 -28.30
N ASP A 125 21.04 -2.22 -27.64
CA ASP A 125 21.11 -2.51 -26.20
C ASP A 125 21.05 -1.23 -25.33
N ASP A 126 21.53 -0.10 -25.85
CA ASP A 126 21.47 1.21 -25.18
C ASP A 126 20.03 1.77 -25.14
N VAL A 127 19.24 1.52 -26.20
CA VAL A 127 17.81 1.85 -26.23
C VAL A 127 17.01 0.98 -25.26
N ARG A 128 17.34 -0.31 -25.11
CA ARG A 128 16.67 -1.20 -24.14
C ARG A 128 17.01 -0.83 -22.69
N LEU A 129 18.25 -0.44 -22.41
CA LEU A 129 18.68 0.06 -21.10
C LEU A 129 18.06 1.43 -20.77
N LYS A 130 17.94 2.32 -21.75
CA LYS A 130 17.20 3.59 -21.62
C LYS A 130 15.71 3.37 -21.37
N ILE A 131 15.05 2.49 -22.13
CA ILE A 131 13.64 2.12 -21.90
C ILE A 131 13.45 1.50 -20.51
N ALA A 132 14.37 0.65 -20.04
CA ALA A 132 14.30 0.08 -18.69
C ALA A 132 14.52 1.11 -17.57
N SER A 133 15.43 2.08 -17.78
CA SER A 133 15.68 3.22 -16.89
C SER A 133 14.46 4.15 -16.82
N ILE A 134 13.87 4.45 -17.97
CA ILE A 134 12.67 5.29 -18.13
C ILE A 134 11.44 4.62 -17.52
N LEU A 135 11.25 3.30 -17.68
CA LEU A 135 10.19 2.53 -17.01
C LEU A 135 10.38 2.45 -15.49
N ASN A 136 11.62 2.54 -14.99
CA ASN A 136 11.91 2.69 -13.56
C ASN A 136 11.52 4.09 -13.05
N SER A 137 11.68 5.13 -13.87
CA SER A 137 11.26 6.51 -13.56
C SER A 137 9.74 6.72 -13.67
N LEU A 138 9.06 6.01 -14.57
CA LEU A 138 7.62 6.10 -14.83
C LEU A 138 6.74 5.25 -13.92
N ALA A 139 7.35 4.40 -13.09
CA ALA A 139 6.65 3.71 -12.01
C ALA A 139 6.22 4.64 -10.86
N ILE A 140 6.63 5.91 -10.94
CA ILE A 140 6.28 6.97 -10.01
C ILE A 140 4.91 7.52 -10.45
N GLU A 141 3.91 7.36 -9.58
CA GLU A 141 2.54 7.89 -9.67
C GLU A 141 1.58 7.22 -10.67
N ILE A 142 1.32 5.92 -10.50
CA ILE A 142 -0.09 5.50 -10.67
C ILE A 142 -0.84 6.03 -9.45
N SER A 143 -1.40 7.23 -9.57
CA SER A 143 -2.42 7.65 -8.61
C SER A 143 -3.56 6.64 -8.68
N TYR A 144 -3.98 6.08 -7.54
CA TYR A 144 -5.14 5.17 -7.44
C TYR A 144 -6.42 5.80 -8.02
N ASP A 145 -6.43 7.12 -8.17
CA ASP A 145 -7.44 7.93 -8.86
C ASP A 145 -7.65 7.57 -10.34
N GLN A 146 -6.65 6.93 -10.96
CA GLN A 146 -6.60 6.51 -12.36
C GLN A 146 -6.97 5.01 -12.51
N LEU A 147 -7.22 4.29 -11.41
CA LEU A 147 -7.77 2.94 -11.43
C LEU A 147 -9.28 3.00 -11.73
N PRO A 148 -9.85 2.00 -12.42
CA PRO A 148 -11.27 1.99 -12.79
C PRO A 148 -12.17 2.12 -11.55
N PRO A 149 -13.42 2.62 -11.65
CA PRO A 149 -14.33 2.78 -10.52
C PRO A 149 -14.56 1.53 -9.66
N SER A 150 -14.38 0.34 -10.23
CA SER A 150 -14.42 -0.96 -9.54
C SER A 150 -13.17 -1.28 -8.71
N CYS A 151 -12.05 -0.60 -8.98
CA CYS A 151 -10.78 -0.67 -8.25
C CYS A 151 -10.48 0.64 -7.49
N SER A 152 -11.15 1.73 -7.84
CA SER A 152 -11.11 2.98 -7.09
C SER A 152 -12.11 2.88 -5.96
N ILE A 153 -11.67 3.12 -4.73
CA ILE A 153 -12.58 3.40 -3.61
C ILE A 153 -13.12 4.85 -3.75
N ARG A 154 -13.17 5.40 -4.96
CA ARG A 154 -13.85 6.64 -5.28
C ARG A 154 -15.27 6.30 -5.68
N HIS A 155 -16.11 6.05 -4.69
CA HIS A 155 -17.49 6.55 -4.67
C HIS A 155 -17.98 6.37 -3.23
N GLN A 156 -18.16 7.50 -2.55
CA GLN A 156 -18.94 7.66 -1.32
C GLN A 156 -18.53 6.76 -0.15
N ILE A 157 -17.86 7.36 0.82
CA ILE A 157 -18.27 7.40 2.23
C ILE A 157 -17.19 8.28 2.87
N ALA A 158 -17.43 9.60 2.89
CA ALA A 158 -17.06 10.31 4.10
C ALA A 158 -17.82 9.55 5.20
N TYR A 159 -17.09 8.91 6.12
CA TYR A 159 -17.77 8.24 7.22
C TYR A 159 -18.59 9.32 7.92
N ASN A 160 -19.92 9.23 7.79
CA ASN A 160 -20.78 10.25 8.34
C ASN A 160 -20.74 10.07 9.86
N LEU A 161 -19.96 10.91 10.52
CA LEU A 161 -20.09 11.08 11.96
C LEU A 161 -21.50 11.64 12.25
N PRO A 162 -22.06 11.34 13.44
CA PRO A 162 -23.32 11.91 13.85
C PRO A 162 -23.30 13.44 13.65
N LYS A 163 -24.25 13.98 12.85
CA LYS A 163 -24.35 15.43 12.55
C LYS A 163 -24.52 16.29 13.80
N THR A 164 -24.99 15.68 14.88
CA THR A 164 -25.06 16.25 16.21
C THR A 164 -24.29 15.30 17.12
N LEU A 165 -23.13 15.76 17.61
CA LEU A 165 -22.54 15.27 18.84
C LEU A 165 -23.61 15.40 19.93
N LYS A 166 -24.36 14.34 20.19
CA LYS A 166 -25.42 14.34 21.20
C LYS A 166 -24.79 14.61 22.58
N LYS A 167 -24.61 15.86 23.02
CA LYS A 167 -24.21 16.25 24.41
C LYS A 167 -23.30 15.21 25.11
N THR A 168 -22.32 14.66 24.41
CA THR A 168 -21.51 13.56 24.92
C THR A 168 -20.24 14.23 25.36
N VAL A 169 -20.01 14.25 26.67
CA VAL A 169 -18.78 14.80 27.25
C VAL A 169 -17.62 14.06 26.60
N ILE A 170 -16.84 14.77 25.78
CA ILE A 170 -15.64 14.24 25.16
C ILE A 170 -14.62 14.04 26.28
N ARG A 171 -14.29 12.78 26.55
CA ARG A 171 -13.30 12.39 27.55
C ARG A 171 -12.00 12.00 26.87
N PRO A 172 -10.83 12.22 27.50
CA PRO A 172 -9.60 11.72 26.94
C PRO A 172 -9.63 10.19 26.82
N LEU A 173 -9.07 9.68 25.74
CA LEU A 173 -9.03 8.24 25.44
C LEU A 173 -7.60 7.79 25.21
N ARG A 174 -7.31 6.54 25.55
CA ARG A 174 -6.13 5.80 25.09
C ARG A 174 -6.56 4.59 24.29
N VAL A 175 -5.95 4.39 23.13
CA VAL A 175 -6.14 3.21 22.29
C VAL A 175 -4.82 2.47 22.23
N SER A 176 -4.83 1.18 22.52
CA SER A 176 -3.66 0.30 22.40
C SER A 176 -4.01 -0.87 21.49
N ILE A 177 -3.14 -1.17 20.54
CA ILE A 177 -3.36 -2.22 19.56
C ILE A 177 -2.14 -3.15 19.43
N ALA A 178 -2.41 -4.44 19.26
CA ALA A 178 -1.39 -5.46 19.03
C ALA A 178 -0.63 -5.20 17.71
N ALA A 179 0.61 -5.69 17.64
CA ALA A 179 1.31 -5.82 16.37
C ALA A 179 0.77 -7.03 15.59
N ARG A 180 1.25 -7.22 14.36
CA ARG A 180 0.92 -8.41 13.56
C ARG A 180 2.15 -9.12 13.02
N ILE A 181 2.07 -10.44 13.00
CA ILE A 181 3.02 -11.30 12.31
C ILE A 181 2.34 -12.03 11.16
N ASP A 182 3.04 -12.19 10.05
CA ASP A 182 2.55 -12.92 8.89
C ASP A 182 3.23 -14.28 8.84
N ILE A 183 2.46 -15.36 8.89
CA ILE A 183 2.95 -16.73 8.88
C ILE A 183 3.06 -17.21 7.43
N ALA A 184 2.03 -16.96 6.62
CA ALA A 184 2.01 -17.28 5.20
C ALA A 184 1.07 -16.36 4.40
N GLY A 185 1.33 -16.22 3.10
CA GLY A 185 0.39 -15.62 2.14
C GLY A 185 0.52 -14.11 1.92
N GLY A 186 1.35 -13.40 2.70
CA GLY A 186 1.60 -11.97 2.47
C GLY A 186 2.12 -11.70 1.06
N TRP A 187 1.71 -10.56 0.49
CA TRP A 187 1.73 -10.16 -0.93
C TRP A 187 0.47 -10.52 -1.71
N THR A 188 -0.21 -11.62 -1.38
CA THR A 188 -1.49 -11.95 -2.06
C THR A 188 -2.57 -10.91 -1.74
N ASP A 189 -2.43 -10.19 -0.63
CA ASP A 189 -3.34 -9.16 -0.12
C ASP A 189 -3.17 -7.77 -0.75
N THR A 190 -2.13 -7.59 -1.57
CA THR A 190 -1.73 -6.28 -2.09
C THR A 190 -2.51 -5.91 -3.35
N PRO A 191 -3.25 -4.78 -3.39
CA PRO A 191 -3.85 -4.29 -4.62
C PRO A 191 -2.82 -3.85 -5.68
N PRO A 192 -3.13 -4.00 -6.98
CA PRO A 192 -4.33 -4.65 -7.53
C PRO A 192 -4.22 -6.18 -7.62
N ILE A 193 -3.08 -6.77 -7.25
CA ILE A 193 -2.82 -8.22 -7.33
C ILE A 193 -3.92 -9.00 -6.62
N THR A 194 -4.29 -8.59 -5.41
CA THR A 194 -5.34 -9.22 -4.61
C THR A 194 -6.68 -9.41 -5.32
N TYR A 195 -7.02 -8.54 -6.28
CA TYR A 195 -8.27 -8.59 -7.05
C TYR A 195 -8.15 -9.43 -8.33
N ALA A 196 -6.93 -9.68 -8.79
CA ALA A 196 -6.65 -10.46 -9.98
C ALA A 196 -6.38 -11.93 -9.69
N LEU A 197 -6.05 -12.28 -8.43
CA LEU A 197 -5.87 -13.65 -7.99
C LEU A 197 -7.22 -14.39 -7.88
N PRO A 198 -7.25 -15.71 -8.13
CA PRO A 198 -8.46 -16.51 -7.96
C PRO A 198 -8.94 -16.49 -6.50
N GLU A 199 -8.00 -16.54 -5.56
CA GLU A 199 -8.21 -16.39 -4.13
C GLU A 199 -7.00 -15.64 -3.54
N SER A 200 -7.25 -14.66 -2.69
CA SER A 200 -6.21 -13.95 -1.93
C SER A 200 -6.38 -14.28 -0.46
N MET A 201 -5.29 -14.69 0.19
CA MET A 201 -5.36 -15.16 1.57
C MET A 201 -4.06 -14.97 2.35
N VAL A 202 -4.21 -14.65 3.63
CA VAL A 202 -3.10 -14.44 4.55
C VAL A 202 -3.39 -15.13 5.87
N LEU A 203 -2.46 -15.99 6.29
CA LEU A 203 -2.41 -16.58 7.63
C LEU A 203 -1.52 -15.68 8.49
N ASN A 204 -2.11 -15.01 9.48
CA ASN A 204 -1.40 -14.09 10.35
C ASN A 204 -1.88 -14.19 11.80
N ALA A 205 -1.19 -13.50 12.72
CA ALA A 205 -1.56 -13.45 14.12
C ALA A 205 -1.44 -12.03 14.69
N ALA A 206 -2.37 -11.68 15.57
CA ALA A 206 -2.20 -10.51 16.44
C ALA A 206 -1.28 -10.89 17.60
N VAL A 207 -0.27 -10.06 17.87
CA VAL A 207 0.72 -10.35 18.91
C VAL A 207 1.07 -9.13 19.74
N LYS A 208 1.30 -9.36 21.03
CA LYS A 208 2.09 -8.46 21.87
C LYS A 208 3.57 -8.70 21.59
N VAL A 209 4.38 -7.66 21.77
CA VAL A 209 5.84 -7.74 21.69
C VAL A 209 6.39 -7.37 23.07
N ASP A 210 7.22 -8.23 23.63
CA ASP A 210 7.76 -8.12 24.99
C ASP A 210 6.65 -7.83 26.05
N GLY A 211 5.52 -8.53 25.91
CA GLY A 211 4.38 -8.45 26.83
C GLY A 211 3.49 -7.21 26.67
N ARG A 212 3.72 -6.37 25.65
CA ARG A 212 2.96 -5.12 25.43
C ARG A 212 2.30 -5.07 24.06
N LYS A 213 1.18 -4.37 23.98
CA LYS A 213 0.60 -3.89 22.71
C LYS A 213 1.43 -2.69 22.25
N PRO A 214 2.32 -2.83 21.26
CA PRO A 214 3.42 -1.89 21.08
C PRO A 214 3.00 -0.63 20.32
N ILE A 215 1.77 -0.56 19.80
CA ILE A 215 1.27 0.56 19.01
C ILE A 215 0.09 1.17 19.75
N SER A 216 0.13 2.47 19.99
CA SER A 216 -0.92 3.15 20.74
C SER A 216 -1.10 4.61 20.33
N CYS A 217 -2.25 5.18 20.68
CA CYS A 217 -2.48 6.60 20.59
C CYS A 217 -3.33 7.10 21.76
N GLU A 218 -3.22 8.38 22.05
CA GLU A 218 -4.03 9.08 23.04
C GLU A 218 -4.70 10.28 22.39
N LEU A 219 -5.97 10.51 22.71
CA LEU A 219 -6.74 11.62 22.19
C LEU A 219 -7.23 12.46 23.36
N PHE A 220 -6.87 13.75 23.39
CA PHE A 220 -7.29 14.71 24.41
C PHE A 220 -8.12 15.85 23.80
N PRO A 221 -9.26 16.23 24.40
CA PRO A 221 -9.95 17.45 24.01
C PRO A 221 -9.14 18.69 24.39
N LEU A 222 -9.13 19.69 23.50
CA LEU A 222 -8.47 20.98 23.67
C LEU A 222 -9.49 22.13 23.69
N GLN A 223 -9.18 23.18 24.47
CA GLN A 223 -9.98 24.42 24.54
C GLN A 223 -9.27 25.62 23.90
N GLU A 224 -7.95 25.56 23.81
CA GLU A 224 -7.10 26.65 23.39
C GLU A 224 -7.01 26.76 21.85
N ILE A 225 -7.02 25.64 21.15
CA ILE A 225 -6.85 25.56 19.69
C ILE A 225 -8.16 25.19 19.01
N ARG A 226 -8.37 25.76 17.82
CA ARG A 226 -9.40 25.31 16.87
C ARG A 226 -8.77 24.45 15.78
N GLY A 227 -8.85 23.13 15.91
CA GLY A 227 -8.21 22.19 14.99
C GLY A 227 -7.59 20.98 15.68
N PHE A 228 -6.46 20.50 15.15
CA PHE A 228 -5.75 19.33 15.66
C PHE A 228 -4.31 19.68 16.06
N ARG A 229 -3.86 19.12 17.17
CA ARG A 229 -2.46 19.01 17.54
C ARG A 229 -2.04 17.55 17.40
N VAL A 230 -0.90 17.26 16.79
CA VAL A 230 -0.38 15.90 16.57
C VAL A 230 1.03 15.80 17.13
N SER A 231 1.27 14.80 17.99
CA SER A 231 2.60 14.48 18.53
C SER A 231 2.98 13.05 18.15
N LEU A 232 4.21 12.86 17.70
CA LEU A 232 4.73 11.57 17.25
C LEU A 232 5.84 11.07 18.19
N GLY A 233 5.49 10.25 19.17
CA GLY A 233 6.38 9.87 20.28
C GLY A 233 6.53 10.99 21.31
N ASP A 234 7.26 10.71 22.39
CA ASP A 234 7.45 11.66 23.49
C ASP A 234 8.35 12.84 23.12
N ASP A 235 9.42 12.59 22.36
CA ASP A 235 10.41 13.61 21.95
C ASP A 235 10.24 14.08 20.50
N GLY A 236 9.16 13.67 19.83
CA GLY A 236 8.94 14.00 18.42
C GLY A 236 8.33 15.37 18.18
N PRO A 237 8.18 15.75 16.89
CA PRO A 237 7.60 17.02 16.53
C PRO A 237 6.14 17.13 17.00
N VAL A 238 5.78 18.32 17.47
CA VAL A 238 4.40 18.71 17.73
C VAL A 238 3.92 19.57 16.57
N LEU A 239 2.88 19.13 15.89
CA LEU A 239 2.35 19.73 14.67
C LEU A 239 0.93 20.22 14.94
N GLU A 240 0.59 21.40 14.44
CA GLU A 240 -0.75 21.98 14.62
C GLU A 240 -1.39 22.24 13.25
N TYR A 241 -2.64 21.80 13.10
CA TYR A 241 -3.42 21.93 11.87
C TYR A 241 -4.76 22.59 12.19
N THR A 242 -5.01 23.78 11.65
CA THR A 242 -6.22 24.55 11.96
C THR A 242 -7.21 24.62 10.80
N MET A 243 -6.71 24.35 9.58
CA MET A 243 -7.53 24.35 8.37
C MET A 243 -7.66 22.95 7.79
N ALA A 244 -8.86 22.60 7.31
CA ALA A 244 -9.11 21.34 6.62
C ALA A 244 -8.20 21.16 5.38
N THR A 245 -7.90 22.27 4.69
CA THR A 245 -7.00 22.29 3.53
C THR A 245 -5.56 21.94 3.89
N GLU A 246 -5.07 22.38 5.06
CA GLU A 246 -3.72 22.05 5.54
C GLU A 246 -3.61 20.54 5.78
N ILE A 247 -4.63 19.95 6.41
CA ILE A 247 -4.68 18.52 6.69
C ILE A 247 -4.65 17.71 5.40
N VAL A 248 -5.51 18.05 4.43
CA VAL A 248 -5.56 17.31 3.16
C VAL A 248 -4.27 17.44 2.36
N LEU A 249 -3.67 18.63 2.30
CA LEU A 249 -2.39 18.83 1.61
C LEU A 249 -1.24 18.07 2.29
N ALA A 250 -1.17 18.11 3.63
CA ALA A 250 -0.16 17.38 4.40
C ALA A 250 -0.30 15.86 4.25
N ALA A 251 -1.53 15.36 4.15
CA ALA A 251 -1.80 13.93 3.97
C ALA A 251 -1.21 13.33 2.69
N GLN A 252 -1.02 14.14 1.64
CA GLN A 252 -0.44 13.70 0.37
C GLN A 252 1.10 13.70 0.38
N ARG A 253 1.73 14.23 1.43
CA ARG A 253 3.19 14.33 1.54
C ARG A 253 3.73 13.21 2.42
N ALA A 254 3.75 12.00 1.89
CA ALA A 254 4.01 10.78 2.65
C ALA A 254 5.32 10.76 3.46
N SER A 255 6.32 11.55 3.04
CA SER A 255 7.61 11.68 3.70
C SER A 255 7.63 12.70 4.85
N GLU A 256 6.62 13.55 4.98
CA GLU A 256 6.57 14.57 6.03
C GLU A 256 6.05 13.98 7.35
N PRO A 257 6.61 14.40 8.51
CA PRO A 257 6.06 14.06 9.81
C PRO A 257 4.58 14.46 9.92
N GLY A 258 3.77 13.59 10.49
CA GLY A 258 2.34 13.83 10.73
C GLY A 258 1.43 13.56 9.54
N SER A 259 1.98 13.38 8.33
CA SER A 259 1.21 13.12 7.11
C SER A 259 0.26 11.91 7.22
N LEU A 260 0.69 10.82 7.89
CA LEU A 260 -0.15 9.65 8.13
C LEU A 260 -1.40 10.01 8.96
N ILE A 261 -1.21 10.77 10.04
CA ILE A 261 -2.31 11.20 10.91
C ILE A 261 -3.22 12.15 10.16
N CYS A 262 -2.68 13.04 9.34
CA CYS A 262 -3.47 13.89 8.45
C CYS A 262 -4.32 13.07 7.46
N ALA A 263 -3.78 11.98 6.90
CA ALA A 263 -4.54 11.08 6.04
C ALA A 263 -5.67 10.37 6.80
N VAL A 264 -5.39 9.91 8.03
CA VAL A 264 -6.43 9.38 8.94
C VAL A 264 -7.52 10.40 9.20
N LEU A 265 -7.16 11.64 9.55
CA LEU A 265 -8.11 12.72 9.81
C LEU A 265 -8.98 13.02 8.59
N ALA A 266 -8.39 13.07 7.39
CA ALA A 266 -9.11 13.30 6.14
C ALA A 266 -10.11 12.18 5.82
N VAL A 267 -9.78 10.92 6.12
CA VAL A 267 -10.64 9.76 5.88
C VAL A 267 -11.68 9.55 6.99
N SER A 268 -11.35 9.91 8.24
CA SER A 268 -12.14 9.61 9.45
C SER A 268 -13.58 10.14 9.43
N GLY A 269 -13.84 11.17 8.62
CA GLY A 269 -15.09 11.93 8.61
C GLY A 269 -15.15 13.08 9.62
N VAL A 270 -14.10 13.27 10.44
CA VAL A 270 -14.01 14.39 11.40
C VAL A 270 -13.68 15.71 10.68
N VAL A 271 -12.85 15.65 9.64
CA VAL A 271 -12.49 16.82 8.84
C VAL A 271 -13.56 17.02 7.74
N PRO A 272 -14.19 18.22 7.64
CA PRO A 272 -15.11 18.52 6.54
C PRO A 272 -14.41 18.33 5.19
N GLY A 273 -15.09 17.70 4.24
CA GLY A 273 -14.54 17.52 2.89
C GLY A 273 -14.27 18.88 2.22
N LEU A 274 -13.30 18.94 1.31
CA LEU A 274 -12.96 20.16 0.53
C LEU A 274 -14.17 20.75 -0.21
N LEU A 275 -15.14 19.91 -0.57
CA LEU A 275 -16.38 20.31 -1.27
C LEU A 275 -17.49 20.80 -0.34
N ASP A 276 -17.33 20.65 0.98
CA ASP A 276 -18.35 20.97 1.99
C ASP A 276 -18.36 22.47 2.37
N GLY A 277 -17.52 23.29 1.70
CA GLY A 277 -17.41 24.73 1.89
C GLY A 277 -16.84 25.19 3.25
N ARG A 278 -16.82 24.31 4.25
CA ARG A 278 -16.24 24.50 5.58
C ARG A 278 -14.72 24.39 5.52
N LYS A 279 -14.03 25.51 5.70
CA LYS A 279 -12.55 25.58 5.68
C LYS A 279 -11.90 25.20 7.01
N ARG A 280 -12.63 25.31 8.12
CA ARG A 280 -12.13 25.04 9.47
C ARG A 280 -12.73 23.75 9.99
N VAL A 281 -11.96 23.07 10.83
CA VAL A 281 -12.45 21.96 11.63
C VAL A 281 -13.12 22.56 12.85
N ASP A 282 -14.45 22.62 12.83
CA ASP A 282 -15.22 23.13 13.94
C ASP A 282 -15.76 21.96 14.77
N PHE A 283 -15.32 21.94 16.02
CA PHE A 283 -15.87 21.10 17.09
C PHE A 283 -16.95 21.92 17.83
N ASP A 284 -17.71 21.29 18.74
CA ASP A 284 -18.84 21.96 19.41
C ASP A 284 -18.38 22.97 20.50
N SER A 285 -19.31 23.48 21.31
CA SER A 285 -18.97 24.49 22.33
C SER A 285 -18.11 23.95 23.48
N GLU A 286 -18.04 22.62 23.66
CA GLU A 286 -17.34 21.99 24.78
C GLU A 286 -15.96 21.45 24.38
N CYS A 287 -15.63 21.42 23.10
CA CYS A 287 -14.33 21.02 22.59
C CYS A 287 -13.99 21.93 21.41
N ARG A 288 -12.83 22.59 21.43
CA ARG A 288 -12.40 23.44 20.30
C ARG A 288 -11.42 22.72 19.38
N GLY A 289 -10.72 21.71 19.86
CA GLY A 289 -9.77 20.92 19.08
C GLY A 289 -9.41 19.60 19.74
N LEU A 290 -8.59 18.78 19.06
CA LEU A 290 -8.10 17.51 19.60
C LEU A 290 -6.57 17.47 19.57
N TRP A 291 -5.96 16.97 20.66
CA TRP A 291 -4.56 16.57 20.67
C TRP A 291 -4.45 15.06 20.52
N ILE A 292 -3.80 14.62 19.45
CA ILE A 292 -3.53 13.21 19.15
C ILE A 292 -2.04 12.96 19.41
N ARG A 293 -1.73 12.09 20.38
CA ARG A 293 -0.37 11.63 20.66
C ARG A 293 -0.26 10.19 20.19
N CYS A 294 0.74 9.88 19.38
CA CYS A 294 0.95 8.54 18.81
C CYS A 294 2.24 7.93 19.31
N TYR A 295 2.24 6.64 19.64
CA TYR A 295 3.41 5.93 20.16
C TYR A 295 3.59 4.59 19.43
N SER A 296 4.85 4.19 19.29
CA SER A 296 5.25 2.89 18.78
C SER A 296 6.52 2.45 19.49
N ASP A 297 6.46 1.31 20.21
CA ASP A 297 7.63 0.63 20.76
C ASP A 297 8.45 -0.07 19.65
N LEU A 298 7.88 -0.15 18.44
CA LEU A 298 8.53 -0.74 17.26
C LEU A 298 9.24 0.34 16.43
N PRO A 299 10.43 0.04 15.88
CA PRO A 299 11.12 0.95 14.98
C PRO A 299 10.31 1.18 13.69
N HIS A 300 10.45 2.38 13.10
CA HIS A 300 9.85 2.66 11.80
C HIS A 300 10.39 1.70 10.73
N GLY A 301 9.53 1.15 9.87
CA GLY A 301 9.95 0.13 8.91
C GLY A 301 10.32 -1.21 9.55
N SER A 302 9.74 -1.52 10.71
CA SER A 302 9.85 -2.82 11.41
C SER A 302 9.42 -4.01 10.55
N GLY A 303 8.54 -3.80 9.57
CA GLY A 303 7.88 -4.87 8.82
C GLY A 303 6.71 -5.50 9.58
N LEU A 304 6.29 -4.94 10.73
CA LEU A 304 5.20 -5.42 11.60
C LEU A 304 3.87 -4.67 11.41
N GLY A 305 3.70 -3.94 10.31
CA GLY A 305 2.45 -3.26 9.95
C GLY A 305 2.16 -2.00 10.76
N THR A 306 3.18 -1.42 11.39
CA THR A 306 3.06 -0.31 12.34
C THR A 306 2.23 0.87 11.83
N SER A 307 2.40 1.29 10.58
CA SER A 307 1.67 2.44 10.02
C SER A 307 0.16 2.19 9.86
N SER A 308 -0.22 1.05 9.30
CA SER A 308 -1.61 0.68 9.06
C SER A 308 -2.34 0.40 10.38
N ILE A 309 -1.66 -0.26 11.32
CA ILE A 309 -2.15 -0.52 12.67
C ILE A 309 -2.29 0.78 13.48
N LEU A 310 -1.34 1.71 13.38
CA LEU A 310 -1.47 3.03 14.02
C LEU A 310 -2.65 3.82 13.45
N SER A 311 -2.86 3.73 12.13
CA SER A 311 -4.03 4.33 11.49
C SER A 311 -5.34 3.74 12.02
N ALA A 312 -5.38 2.43 12.22
CA ALA A 312 -6.51 1.74 12.85
C ALA A 312 -6.77 2.23 14.28
N ALA A 313 -5.71 2.37 15.10
CA ALA A 313 -5.83 2.86 16.48
C ALA A 313 -6.41 4.29 16.54
N VAL A 314 -5.90 5.20 15.70
CA VAL A 314 -6.39 6.59 15.65
C VAL A 314 -7.83 6.65 15.14
N LEU A 315 -8.20 5.85 14.12
CA LEU A 315 -9.58 5.76 13.65
C LEU A 315 -10.54 5.26 14.73
N ALA A 316 -10.16 4.18 15.43
CA ALA A 316 -10.93 3.63 16.53
C ALA A 316 -11.13 4.69 17.64
N GLY A 317 -10.04 5.35 18.05
CA GLY A 317 -10.09 6.42 19.05
C GLY A 317 -10.99 7.58 18.64
N LEU A 318 -10.89 8.06 17.40
CA LEU A 318 -11.75 9.12 16.87
C LEU A 318 -13.21 8.66 16.86
N TRP A 319 -13.52 7.52 16.27
CA TRP A 319 -14.91 7.06 16.17
C TRP A 319 -15.53 6.79 17.54
N THR A 320 -14.80 6.20 18.49
CA THR A 320 -15.26 6.06 19.88
C THR A 320 -15.50 7.43 20.53
N MET A 321 -14.56 8.37 20.40
CA MET A 321 -14.67 9.72 20.96
C MET A 321 -15.89 10.48 20.43
N PHE A 322 -16.20 10.31 19.14
CA PHE A 322 -17.35 10.93 18.47
C PHE A 322 -18.64 10.09 18.59
N GLY A 323 -18.65 9.02 19.38
CA GLY A 323 -19.84 8.18 19.62
C GLY A 323 -20.33 7.43 18.38
N ARG A 324 -19.44 7.16 17.42
CA ARG A 324 -19.73 6.32 16.26
C ARG A 324 -19.41 4.87 16.61
N GLU A 325 -20.42 4.01 16.51
CA GLU A 325 -20.23 2.57 16.50
C GLU A 325 -19.52 2.14 15.20
N PHE A 326 -18.60 1.19 15.31
CA PHE A 326 -17.86 0.63 14.19
C PHE A 326 -17.55 -0.85 14.42
N THR A 327 -17.36 -1.56 13.33
CA THR A 327 -16.85 -2.93 13.31
C THR A 327 -15.37 -2.95 12.91
N ASN A 328 -14.69 -4.07 13.11
CA ASN A 328 -13.33 -4.24 12.62
C ASN A 328 -13.24 -4.05 11.09
N ASP A 329 -14.25 -4.50 10.33
CA ASP A 329 -14.28 -4.32 8.87
C ASP A 329 -14.38 -2.83 8.50
N ASP A 330 -15.17 -2.03 9.23
CA ASP A 330 -15.23 -0.58 9.02
C ASP A 330 -13.85 0.07 9.12
N VAL A 331 -13.08 -0.33 10.14
CA VAL A 331 -11.72 0.17 10.37
C VAL A 331 -10.78 -0.33 9.28
N VAL A 332 -10.86 -1.62 8.91
CA VAL A 332 -10.02 -2.20 7.84
C VAL A 332 -10.21 -1.45 6.51
N GLN A 333 -11.46 -1.22 6.12
CA GLN A 333 -11.78 -0.47 4.90
C GLN A 333 -11.34 1.00 4.99
N ALA A 334 -11.41 1.61 6.17
CA ALA A 334 -10.92 2.98 6.36
C ALA A 334 -9.39 3.06 6.25
N VAL A 335 -8.65 2.10 6.81
CA VAL A 335 -7.19 2.06 6.70
C VAL A 335 -6.74 1.87 5.25
N LEU A 336 -7.39 1.00 4.47
CA LEU A 336 -7.11 0.88 3.03
C LEU A 336 -7.28 2.21 2.29
N LYS A 337 -8.29 3.01 2.65
CA LYS A 337 -8.49 4.34 2.09
C LYS A 337 -7.39 5.31 2.55
N VAL A 338 -6.97 5.24 3.81
CA VAL A 338 -5.86 6.05 4.35
C VAL A 338 -4.58 5.78 3.57
N GLU A 339 -4.23 4.53 3.33
CA GLU A 339 -3.02 4.16 2.57
C GLU A 339 -3.05 4.62 1.11
N GLN A 340 -4.23 4.55 0.48
CA GLN A 340 -4.42 5.10 -0.87
C GLN A 340 -4.26 6.62 -0.87
N PHE A 341 -4.87 7.31 0.09
CA PHE A 341 -4.79 8.77 0.21
C PHE A 341 -3.38 9.26 0.56
N HIS A 342 -2.65 8.48 1.36
CA HIS A 342 -1.27 8.74 1.77
C HIS A 342 -0.24 8.35 0.69
N THR A 343 -0.67 7.73 -0.42
CA THR A 343 0.17 7.32 -1.57
C THR A 343 1.29 6.32 -1.23
N THR A 344 1.23 5.67 -0.06
CA THR A 344 2.12 4.57 0.29
C THR A 344 1.71 3.29 -0.40
N GLY A 345 0.41 3.13 -0.65
CA GLY A 345 -0.17 1.83 -0.94
C GLY A 345 0.02 0.87 0.23
N GLY A 346 -0.39 -0.38 0.02
CA GLY A 346 -0.35 -1.41 1.05
C GLY A 346 -1.35 -2.49 0.72
N GLY A 347 -1.22 -3.63 1.39
CA GLY A 347 -2.20 -4.69 1.35
C GLY A 347 -3.15 -4.62 2.55
N TRP A 348 -4.16 -5.48 2.57
CA TRP A 348 -5.14 -5.47 3.66
C TRP A 348 -4.68 -6.22 4.93
N GLN A 349 -3.56 -6.94 4.89
CA GLN A 349 -3.16 -7.85 5.97
C GLN A 349 -2.77 -7.15 7.27
N ASP A 350 -2.21 -5.93 7.21
CA ASP A 350 -1.63 -5.27 8.39
C ASP A 350 -2.72 -4.92 9.41
N GLN A 351 -3.75 -4.21 8.96
CA GLN A 351 -4.90 -3.85 9.77
C GLN A 351 -5.71 -5.07 10.20
N VAL A 352 -5.90 -6.07 9.33
CA VAL A 352 -6.60 -7.30 9.72
C VAL A 352 -5.80 -8.02 10.81
N GLY A 353 -4.49 -8.14 10.61
CA GLY A 353 -3.54 -8.77 11.52
C GLY A 353 -3.56 -8.17 12.92
N GLY A 354 -3.62 -6.84 13.02
CA GLY A 354 -3.65 -6.12 14.31
C GLY A 354 -5.02 -5.94 14.95
N LEU A 355 -6.13 -6.02 14.19
CA LEU A 355 -7.49 -5.78 14.71
C LEU A 355 -8.23 -7.04 15.15
N TYR A 356 -8.01 -8.17 14.48
CA TYR A 356 -8.72 -9.42 14.77
C TYR A 356 -7.91 -10.30 15.73
N PRO A 357 -8.56 -11.00 16.67
CA PRO A 357 -7.89 -11.72 17.74
C PRO A 357 -7.12 -12.94 17.23
N GLY A 358 -6.03 -13.24 17.93
CA GLY A 358 -5.26 -14.46 17.81
C GLY A 358 -4.75 -14.76 16.39
N ILE A 359 -4.60 -16.06 16.13
CA ILE A 359 -4.17 -16.63 14.85
C ILE A 359 -5.40 -16.84 13.97
N LYS A 360 -5.28 -16.43 12.71
CA LYS A 360 -6.42 -16.33 11.80
C LYS A 360 -6.00 -16.47 10.35
N ILE A 361 -6.87 -17.08 9.56
CA ILE A 361 -6.81 -17.06 8.10
C ILE A 361 -7.80 -16.03 7.60
N SER A 362 -7.33 -15.13 6.74
CA SER A 362 -8.15 -14.09 6.13
C SER A 362 -8.19 -14.31 4.63
N VAL A 363 -9.36 -14.22 4.02
CA VAL A 363 -9.56 -14.47 2.59
C VAL A 363 -10.38 -13.35 1.97
N LEU A 364 -9.86 -12.73 0.91
CA LEU A 364 -10.64 -11.79 0.11
C LEU A 364 -11.53 -12.57 -0.86
N SER A 365 -12.85 -12.31 -0.82
CA SER A 365 -13.78 -12.84 -1.83
C SER A 365 -13.80 -11.93 -3.05
N PRO A 366 -13.40 -12.43 -4.25
CA PRO A 366 -13.48 -11.64 -5.47
C PRO A 366 -14.92 -11.28 -5.88
N LYS A 367 -15.92 -12.01 -5.36
CA LYS A 367 -17.34 -11.77 -5.67
C LYS A 367 -17.91 -10.56 -4.93
N THR A 368 -17.50 -10.38 -3.68
CA THR A 368 -18.07 -9.34 -2.79
C THR A 368 -17.08 -8.22 -2.50
N ASN A 369 -15.81 -8.38 -2.87
CA ASN A 369 -14.71 -7.51 -2.47
C ASN A 369 -14.65 -7.30 -0.94
N SER A 370 -15.06 -8.32 -0.18
CA SER A 370 -15.05 -8.31 1.29
C SER A 370 -14.02 -9.29 1.82
N ILE A 371 -13.41 -8.94 2.94
CA ILE A 371 -12.41 -9.78 3.62
C ILE A 371 -13.14 -10.63 4.66
N TYR A 372 -13.06 -11.94 4.50
CA TYR A 372 -13.58 -12.90 5.45
C TYR A 372 -12.46 -13.35 6.37
N VAL A 373 -12.62 -13.12 7.67
CA VAL A 373 -11.65 -13.50 8.68
C VAL A 373 -12.17 -14.69 9.47
N LYS A 374 -11.44 -15.80 9.45
CA LYS A 374 -11.70 -17.00 10.25
C LYS A 374 -10.59 -17.13 11.29
N GLN A 375 -10.93 -16.94 12.55
CA GLN A 375 -10.05 -17.29 13.66
C GLN A 375 -9.87 -18.81 13.69
N LEU A 376 -8.61 -19.27 13.81
CA LEU A 376 -8.32 -20.70 13.88
C LEU A 376 -8.57 -21.20 15.30
N ASN A 377 -9.19 -22.38 15.41
CA ASN A 377 -9.43 -23.01 16.70
C ASN A 377 -8.19 -23.81 17.11
N ILE A 378 -7.32 -23.19 17.90
CA ILE A 378 -6.05 -23.76 18.32
C ILE A 378 -6.09 -24.06 19.82
N THR A 379 -5.46 -25.15 20.24
CA THR A 379 -5.39 -25.54 21.66
C THR A 379 -4.48 -24.59 22.45
N ASP A 380 -4.82 -24.34 23.71
CA ASP A 380 -4.01 -23.50 24.61
C ASP A 380 -2.56 -24.01 24.70
N THR A 381 -2.36 -25.33 24.69
CA THR A 381 -1.03 -25.94 24.69
C THR A 381 -0.20 -25.57 23.45
N PHE A 382 -0.84 -25.43 22.29
CA PHE A 382 -0.13 -25.00 21.09
C PHE A 382 0.09 -23.48 21.08
N ILE A 383 -0.83 -22.69 21.63
CA ILE A 383 -0.59 -21.26 21.86
C ILE A 383 0.62 -21.06 22.78
N ASP A 384 0.76 -21.84 23.85
CA ASP A 384 1.93 -21.80 24.76
C ASP A 384 3.22 -22.16 24.02
N SER A 385 3.19 -23.17 23.15
CA SER A 385 4.32 -23.51 22.27
C SER A 385 4.70 -22.33 21.37
N ILE A 386 3.71 -21.63 20.79
CA ILE A 386 3.95 -20.44 19.97
C ILE A 386 4.57 -19.32 20.78
N ASN A 387 4.00 -19.00 21.95
CA ASN A 387 4.49 -17.94 22.83
C ASN A 387 5.91 -18.21 23.36
N THR A 388 6.31 -19.47 23.47
CA THR A 388 7.64 -19.85 23.97
C THR A 388 8.69 -19.98 22.86
N ARG A 389 8.30 -20.41 21.65
CA ARG A 389 9.22 -20.77 20.57
C ARG A 389 9.28 -19.78 19.41
N LEU A 390 8.23 -19.01 19.18
CA LEU A 390 8.25 -17.97 18.15
C LEU A 390 8.83 -16.69 18.76
N ALA A 391 9.77 -16.06 18.07
CA ALA A 391 10.39 -14.82 18.49
C ALA A 391 10.67 -13.90 17.29
N LEU A 392 11.01 -12.64 17.59
CA LEU A 392 11.43 -11.66 16.60
C LEU A 392 12.90 -11.32 16.80
N ILE A 393 13.66 -11.21 15.72
CA ILE A 393 15.00 -10.64 15.73
C ILE A 393 14.97 -9.33 14.93
N PHE A 394 15.22 -8.20 15.59
CA PHE A 394 15.44 -6.94 14.88
C PHE A 394 16.83 -6.97 14.25
N THR A 395 16.91 -6.75 12.94
CA THR A 395 18.15 -6.91 12.17
C THR A 395 19.08 -5.68 12.23
N GLY A 396 18.72 -4.65 13.00
CA GLY A 396 19.50 -3.41 13.14
C GLY A 396 19.38 -2.44 11.95
N LYS A 397 18.72 -2.83 10.86
CA LYS A 397 18.49 -1.99 9.67
C LYS A 397 17.01 -1.86 9.40
N THR A 398 16.56 -0.64 9.14
CA THR A 398 15.19 -0.37 8.67
C THR A 398 15.22 -0.06 7.18
N ARG A 399 14.13 -0.40 6.48
CA ARG A 399 13.95 -0.04 5.08
C ARG A 399 12.50 0.34 4.82
N LEU A 400 12.29 1.35 3.99
CA LEU A 400 10.96 1.70 3.52
C LEU A 400 10.45 0.64 2.55
N ALA A 401 9.26 0.10 2.82
CA ALA A 401 8.62 -0.92 1.99
C ALA A 401 8.17 -0.39 0.60
N LYS A 402 8.03 0.93 0.44
CA LYS A 402 7.49 1.59 -0.76
C LYS A 402 8.25 1.23 -2.04
N ASP A 403 9.58 1.26 -2.00
CA ASP A 403 10.42 0.96 -3.17
C ASP A 403 10.28 -0.50 -3.61
N LEU A 404 10.12 -1.39 -2.63
CA LEU A 404 9.99 -2.82 -2.88
C LEU A 404 8.60 -3.14 -3.46
N LEU A 405 7.55 -2.57 -2.87
CA LEU A 405 6.17 -2.64 -3.37
C LEU A 405 6.09 -2.23 -4.84
N GLN A 406 6.65 -1.08 -5.20
CA GLN A 406 6.64 -0.60 -6.59
C GLN A 406 7.31 -1.61 -7.54
N ARG A 407 8.46 -2.18 -7.15
CA ARG A 407 9.16 -3.18 -7.97
C ARG A 407 8.36 -4.46 -8.17
N VAL A 408 7.70 -4.96 -7.13
CA VAL A 408 6.84 -6.16 -7.23
C VAL A 408 5.66 -5.88 -8.15
N LEU A 409 4.97 -4.75 -7.98
CA LEU A 409 3.83 -4.36 -8.80
C LEU A 409 4.23 -4.23 -10.28
N LEU A 410 5.34 -3.56 -10.59
CA LEU A 410 5.85 -3.46 -11.97
C LEU A 410 6.14 -4.83 -12.59
N SER A 411 6.77 -5.72 -11.81
CA SER A 411 7.13 -7.06 -12.27
C SER A 411 5.88 -7.92 -12.50
N TYR A 412 4.85 -7.76 -11.68
CA TYR A 412 3.53 -8.37 -11.86
C TYR A 412 2.86 -7.88 -13.16
N PHE A 413 2.82 -6.57 -13.40
CA PHE A 413 2.22 -6.02 -14.62
C PHE A 413 2.95 -6.42 -15.91
N ARG A 414 4.27 -6.68 -15.82
CA ARG A 414 5.06 -7.22 -16.93
C ARG A 414 4.75 -8.70 -17.23
N LYS A 415 3.84 -9.34 -16.49
CA LYS A 415 3.47 -10.76 -16.61
C LYS A 415 4.69 -11.67 -16.62
N HIS A 416 5.62 -11.43 -15.70
CA HIS A 416 6.79 -12.27 -15.59
C HIS A 416 6.35 -13.67 -15.10
N ASP A 417 6.46 -14.70 -15.95
CA ASP A 417 5.88 -16.03 -15.71
C ASP A 417 6.28 -16.62 -14.34
N LYS A 418 7.56 -16.46 -13.96
CA LYS A 418 8.06 -16.90 -12.64
C LYS A 418 7.33 -16.24 -11.47
N LEU A 419 7.00 -14.96 -11.59
CA LEU A 419 6.36 -14.19 -10.53
C LEU A 419 4.88 -14.55 -10.41
N ILE A 420 4.19 -14.76 -11.53
CA ILE A 420 2.81 -15.24 -11.53
C ILE A 420 2.72 -16.63 -10.88
N ALA A 421 3.59 -17.56 -11.27
CA ALA A 421 3.66 -18.89 -10.65
C ALA A 421 3.94 -18.80 -9.13
N THR A 422 4.77 -17.84 -8.70
CA THR A 422 5.06 -17.63 -7.28
C THR A 422 3.80 -17.24 -6.48
N PHE A 423 2.84 -16.52 -7.09
CA PHE A 423 1.57 -16.22 -6.41
C PHE A 423 0.68 -17.47 -6.25
N ASP A 424 0.68 -18.37 -7.23
CA ASP A 424 -0.01 -19.66 -7.10
C ASP A 424 0.63 -20.54 -6.00
N ASP A 425 1.96 -20.53 -5.92
CA ASP A 425 2.71 -21.19 -4.85
C ASP A 425 2.39 -20.59 -3.47
N LEU A 426 2.27 -19.26 -3.36
CA LEU A 426 1.88 -18.59 -2.11
C LEU A 426 0.50 -19.04 -1.63
N ILE A 427 -0.49 -19.12 -2.53
CA ILE A 427 -1.84 -19.57 -2.19
C ILE A 427 -1.81 -21.02 -1.70
N THR A 428 -1.12 -21.90 -2.43
CA THR A 428 -1.00 -23.33 -2.09
C THR A 428 -0.30 -23.52 -0.75
N THR A 429 0.81 -22.82 -0.54
CA THR A 429 1.57 -22.84 0.71
C THR A 429 0.75 -22.34 1.89
N THR A 430 -0.07 -21.29 1.69
CA THR A 430 -0.92 -20.73 2.76
C THR A 430 -2.04 -21.68 3.16
N LYS A 431 -2.63 -22.41 2.20
CA LYS A 431 -3.62 -23.46 2.48
C LYS A 431 -3.00 -24.60 3.30
N SER A 432 -1.86 -25.12 2.86
CA SER A 432 -1.11 -26.16 3.59
C SER A 432 -0.76 -25.71 5.01
N ALA A 433 -0.21 -24.50 5.15
CA ALA A 433 0.15 -23.94 6.45
C ALA A 433 -1.04 -23.80 7.39
N THR A 434 -2.21 -23.43 6.86
CA THR A 434 -3.45 -23.29 7.63
C THR A 434 -3.91 -24.65 8.15
N GLU A 435 -3.89 -25.70 7.32
CA GLU A 435 -4.29 -27.06 7.72
C GLU A 435 -3.36 -27.61 8.81
N ILE A 436 -2.05 -27.41 8.69
CA ILE A 436 -1.05 -27.83 9.70
C ILE A 436 -1.26 -27.09 11.02
N PHE A 437 -1.51 -25.76 10.96
CA PHE A 437 -1.81 -24.96 12.14
C PHE A 437 -3.07 -25.45 12.87
N GLU A 438 -4.13 -25.78 12.12
CA GLU A 438 -5.38 -26.31 12.70
C GLU A 438 -5.20 -27.68 13.37
N ASN A 439 -4.16 -28.44 12.97
CA ASN A 439 -3.79 -29.71 13.61
C ASN A 439 -2.92 -29.53 14.87
N GLY A 440 -2.57 -28.30 15.26
CA GLY A 440 -1.76 -28.03 16.44
C GLY A 440 -0.24 -28.15 16.21
N GLU A 441 0.20 -28.06 14.96
CA GLU A 441 1.61 -28.15 14.56
C GLU A 441 2.08 -26.84 13.90
N PHE A 442 3.38 -26.54 14.03
CA PHE A 442 3.97 -25.37 13.36
C PHE A 442 4.49 -25.75 11.96
N PRO A 443 4.06 -25.05 10.89
CA PRO A 443 4.34 -25.45 9.50
C PRO A 443 5.73 -24.98 9.03
N VAL A 444 6.78 -25.59 9.58
CA VAL A 444 8.19 -25.25 9.32
C VAL A 444 8.53 -25.25 7.82
N THR A 445 8.03 -26.24 7.08
CA THR A 445 8.26 -26.38 5.64
C THR A 445 7.62 -25.25 4.86
N GLU A 446 6.37 -24.92 5.17
CA GLU A 446 5.59 -23.89 4.49
C GLU A 446 6.10 -22.49 4.78
N VAL A 447 6.50 -22.18 6.02
CA VAL A 447 7.10 -20.86 6.30
C VAL A 447 8.45 -20.69 5.61
N THR A 448 9.21 -21.78 5.46
CA THR A 448 10.46 -21.78 4.70
C THR A 448 10.21 -21.59 3.20
N GLN A 449 9.20 -22.27 2.64
CA GLN A 449 8.79 -22.07 1.25
C GLN A 449 8.25 -20.65 1.03
N TYR A 450 7.45 -20.13 1.96
CA TYR A 450 6.93 -18.77 1.95
C TYR A 450 8.07 -17.75 1.92
N HIS A 451 9.11 -17.97 2.73
CA HIS A 451 10.30 -17.14 2.73
C HIS A 451 10.99 -17.08 1.35
N GLU A 452 11.17 -18.24 0.70
CA GLU A 452 11.74 -18.30 -0.65
C GLU A 452 10.85 -17.64 -1.70
N SER A 453 9.53 -17.83 -1.64
CA SER A 453 8.58 -17.11 -2.49
C SER A 453 8.72 -15.59 -2.34
N LYS A 454 8.88 -15.07 -1.11
CA LYS A 454 9.11 -13.63 -0.89
C LYS A 454 10.39 -13.13 -1.54
N LYS A 455 11.47 -13.92 -1.47
CA LYS A 455 12.75 -13.58 -2.11
C LYS A 455 12.63 -13.53 -3.64
N ILE A 456 11.79 -14.37 -4.23
CA ILE A 456 11.48 -14.35 -5.67
C ILE A 456 10.66 -13.11 -6.04
N LEU A 457 9.60 -12.81 -5.28
CA LEU A 457 8.74 -11.65 -5.55
C LEU A 457 9.51 -10.34 -5.43
N ALA A 458 10.32 -10.23 -4.38
CA ALA A 458 10.95 -9.00 -3.94
C ALA A 458 12.48 -9.15 -3.92
N THR A 459 13.13 -8.84 -5.04
CA THR A 459 14.59 -8.86 -5.12
C THR A 459 15.21 -7.90 -4.09
N GLY A 460 16.07 -8.45 -3.22
CA GLY A 460 16.67 -7.72 -2.11
C GLY A 460 15.83 -7.69 -0.83
N ALA A 461 14.79 -8.54 -0.74
CA ALA A 461 14.05 -8.79 0.50
C ALA A 461 14.94 -9.39 1.61
N GLU A 462 15.95 -10.18 1.25
CA GLU A 462 16.93 -10.76 2.18
C GLU A 462 18.32 -10.14 1.95
N PRO A 463 18.76 -9.24 2.84
CA PRO A 463 20.15 -8.78 2.86
C PRO A 463 21.13 -9.90 3.22
N ALA A 464 22.37 -9.84 2.73
CA ALA A 464 23.39 -10.86 2.98
C ALA A 464 23.61 -11.15 4.48
N ASN A 465 23.65 -10.10 5.32
CA ASN A 465 23.80 -10.26 6.77
C ASN A 465 22.61 -10.98 7.44
N VAL A 466 21.41 -10.93 6.84
CA VAL A 466 20.25 -11.69 7.32
C VAL A 466 20.35 -13.14 6.87
N ALA A 467 20.77 -13.40 5.63
CA ALA A 467 21.02 -14.76 5.14
C ALA A 467 22.09 -15.49 5.96
N GLU A 468 23.20 -14.80 6.27
CA GLU A 468 24.28 -15.31 7.12
C GLU A 468 23.80 -15.62 8.54
N LEU A 469 22.99 -14.74 9.13
CA LEU A 469 22.36 -14.98 10.44
C LEU A 469 21.46 -16.22 10.41
N ILE A 470 20.60 -16.36 9.40
CA ILE A 470 19.68 -17.51 9.29
C ILE A 470 20.48 -18.82 9.16
N ALA A 471 21.55 -18.82 8.36
CA ALA A 471 22.42 -19.98 8.21
C ALA A 471 23.11 -20.35 9.52
N ASP A 472 23.73 -19.39 10.21
CA ASP A 472 24.42 -19.61 11.49
C ASP A 472 23.47 -20.17 12.57
N LEU A 473 22.28 -19.58 12.72
CA LEU A 473 21.30 -20.04 13.70
C LEU A 473 20.79 -21.46 13.42
N LYS A 474 20.63 -21.82 12.14
CA LYS A 474 20.23 -23.19 11.73
C LYS A 474 21.36 -24.19 11.95
N GLU A 475 22.59 -23.86 11.53
CA GLU A 475 23.77 -24.73 11.68
C GLU A 475 24.10 -25.02 13.14
N ASN A 476 23.87 -24.05 14.03
CA ASN A 476 24.07 -24.18 15.47
C ASN A 476 22.81 -24.63 16.23
N ASN A 477 21.80 -25.13 15.51
CA ASN A 477 20.56 -25.70 16.07
C ASN A 477 19.81 -24.76 17.03
N GLN A 478 19.92 -23.44 16.84
CA GLN A 478 19.20 -22.44 17.62
C GLN A 478 17.76 -22.28 17.14
N ILE A 479 17.52 -22.47 15.84
CA ILE A 479 16.21 -22.33 15.20
C ILE A 479 15.94 -23.47 14.22
N GLU A 480 14.65 -23.76 14.01
CA GLU A 480 14.16 -24.68 12.98
C GLU A 480 13.75 -23.92 11.71
N ALA A 481 13.18 -22.72 11.85
CA ALA A 481 12.76 -21.89 10.73
C ALA A 481 13.02 -20.40 10.98
N ALA A 482 13.21 -19.66 9.90
CA ALA A 482 13.21 -18.20 9.90
C ALA A 482 12.61 -17.68 8.60
N TRP A 483 11.88 -16.56 8.70
CA TRP A 483 11.35 -15.88 7.53
C TRP A 483 11.19 -14.38 7.78
N ILE A 484 11.32 -13.58 6.74
CA ILE A 484 11.40 -12.13 6.83
C ILE A 484 10.01 -11.50 7.04
N ALA A 485 9.94 -10.47 7.91
CA ALA A 485 8.72 -9.71 8.17
C ALA A 485 8.35 -8.73 7.04
N GLY A 486 7.05 -8.51 6.84
CA GLY A 486 6.51 -7.51 5.91
C GLY A 486 7.01 -7.68 4.48
N ALA A 487 7.28 -6.58 3.78
CA ALA A 487 7.83 -6.65 2.41
C ALA A 487 9.27 -7.21 2.38
N GLY A 488 10.05 -6.97 3.45
CA GLY A 488 11.46 -7.35 3.57
C GLY A 488 12.45 -6.22 3.26
N GLY A 489 13.74 -6.56 3.24
CA GLY A 489 14.86 -5.65 3.01
C GLY A 489 15.38 -4.94 4.26
N GLY A 490 14.92 -5.35 5.44
CA GLY A 490 15.26 -4.82 6.77
C GLY A 490 14.15 -5.18 7.78
N GLY A 491 14.22 -4.59 8.97
CA GLY A 491 13.21 -4.73 10.02
C GLY A 491 13.41 -5.99 10.85
N PHE A 492 12.32 -6.65 11.18
CA PHE A 492 12.30 -7.90 11.95
C PHE A 492 12.43 -9.15 11.06
N LEU A 493 13.08 -10.16 11.62
CA LEU A 493 13.07 -11.54 11.17
C LEU A 493 12.21 -12.34 12.16
N TYR A 494 11.27 -13.13 11.64
CA TYR A 494 10.55 -14.11 12.44
C TYR A 494 11.41 -15.36 12.59
N VAL A 495 11.48 -15.92 13.80
CA VAL A 495 12.23 -17.15 14.05
C VAL A 495 11.40 -18.15 14.86
N TRP A 496 11.34 -19.39 14.37
CA TRP A 496 10.81 -20.52 15.11
C TRP A 496 12.00 -21.24 15.77
N MET A 497 12.16 -21.03 17.07
CA MET A 497 13.28 -21.57 17.85
C MET A 497 13.17 -23.09 18.00
N THR A 498 14.31 -23.75 18.05
CA THR A 498 14.38 -25.19 18.35
C THR A 498 13.75 -25.46 19.71
N GLU A 499 13.09 -26.61 19.86
CA GLU A 499 12.49 -26.99 21.13
C GLU A 499 13.52 -26.95 22.28
N GLY A 500 13.13 -26.28 23.38
CA GLY A 500 13.99 -26.06 24.55
C GLY A 500 14.88 -24.81 24.50
N ILE A 501 15.02 -24.14 23.35
CA ILE A 501 15.71 -22.85 23.25
C ILE A 501 14.76 -21.72 23.60
N THR A 502 15.19 -20.87 24.53
CA THR A 502 14.45 -19.68 24.96
C THR A 502 14.93 -18.41 24.24
N ALA A 503 14.06 -17.40 24.15
CA ALA A 503 14.45 -16.09 23.64
C ALA A 503 15.64 -15.48 24.41
N LYS A 504 15.77 -15.76 25.72
CA LYS A 504 16.92 -15.34 26.53
C LYS A 504 18.23 -16.00 26.10
N GLU A 505 18.21 -17.30 25.82
CA GLU A 505 19.39 -18.01 25.31
C GLU A 505 19.77 -17.51 23.92
N LEU A 506 18.79 -17.28 23.06
CA LEU A 506 19.01 -16.69 21.74
C LEU A 506 19.63 -15.29 21.83
N ARG A 507 19.16 -14.43 22.76
CA ARG A 507 19.80 -13.13 23.06
C ARG A 507 21.26 -13.30 23.46
N HIS A 508 21.55 -14.26 24.34
CA HIS A 508 22.91 -14.52 24.78
C HIS A 508 23.79 -15.08 23.66
N TYR A 509 23.24 -15.91 22.78
CA TYR A 509 23.91 -16.42 21.60
C TYR A 509 24.33 -15.28 20.67
N LEU A 510 23.39 -14.42 20.27
CA LEU A 510 23.68 -13.27 19.40
C LEU A 510 24.69 -12.30 20.02
N ALA A 511 24.66 -12.11 21.34
CA ALA A 511 25.58 -11.22 22.04
C ALA A 511 27.05 -11.72 22.06
N LYS A 512 27.32 -13.00 21.75
CA LYS A 512 28.68 -13.55 21.73
C LYS A 512 29.47 -13.17 20.48
N ASP A 513 28.79 -12.94 19.36
CA ASP A 513 29.42 -12.57 18.10
C ASP A 513 29.23 -11.07 17.83
N ALA A 514 30.33 -10.35 17.67
CA ALA A 514 30.33 -8.93 17.33
C ALA A 514 29.68 -8.65 15.96
N ASN A 515 29.60 -9.64 15.07
CA ASN A 515 28.93 -9.53 13.78
C ASN A 515 27.42 -9.24 13.91
N TYR A 516 26.81 -9.64 15.02
CA TYR A 516 25.39 -9.41 15.31
C TYR A 516 25.17 -8.19 16.23
N SER A 517 26.21 -7.35 16.41
CA SER A 517 26.08 -6.10 17.15
C SER A 517 25.01 -5.19 16.54
N GLY A 518 24.07 -4.74 17.38
CA GLY A 518 22.91 -3.95 16.94
C GLY A 518 21.65 -4.75 16.61
N MET A 519 21.71 -6.09 16.68
CA MET A 519 20.51 -6.93 16.64
C MET A 519 19.92 -7.13 18.05
N SER A 520 18.60 -7.27 18.13
CA SER A 520 17.89 -7.53 19.39
C SER A 520 16.82 -8.60 19.21
N VAL A 521 16.61 -9.43 20.23
CA VAL A 521 15.58 -10.47 20.22
C VAL A 521 14.41 -10.04 21.11
N HIS A 522 13.20 -10.22 20.60
CA HIS A 522 11.96 -9.85 21.25
C HIS A 522 11.04 -11.06 21.35
N GLU A 523 10.38 -11.17 22.49
CA GLU A 523 9.38 -12.21 22.74
C GLU A 523 8.04 -11.80 22.12
N ILE A 524 7.26 -12.80 21.71
CA ILE A 524 5.89 -12.57 21.24
C ILE A 524 4.89 -13.33 22.10
N GLU A 525 3.70 -12.76 22.21
CA GLU A 525 2.56 -13.42 22.86
C GLU A 525 1.33 -13.23 21.97
N VAL A 526 0.66 -14.32 21.61
CA VAL A 526 -0.57 -14.28 20.83
C VAL A 526 -1.64 -13.50 21.59
N ASP A 527 -2.19 -12.47 20.96
CA ASP A 527 -3.14 -11.57 21.61
C ASP A 527 -4.58 -11.86 21.19
N MET A 528 -5.40 -12.30 22.16
CA MET A 528 -6.81 -12.64 21.95
C MET A 528 -7.75 -11.44 22.13
N ASP A 529 -7.24 -10.29 22.58
CA ASP A 529 -7.98 -9.04 22.69
C ASP A 529 -7.13 -7.89 22.15
N PRO A 530 -6.95 -7.80 20.83
CA PRO A 530 -5.86 -7.05 20.25
C PRO A 530 -6.11 -5.54 20.18
N LEU A 531 -7.36 -5.06 20.26
CA LEU A 531 -7.72 -3.64 20.25
C LEU A 531 -8.38 -3.27 21.57
N ILE A 532 -7.71 -2.43 22.36
CA ILE A 532 -8.22 -1.91 23.64
C ILE A 532 -8.44 -0.40 23.50
N VAL A 533 -9.62 0.07 23.90
CA VAL A 533 -9.97 1.50 23.99
C VAL A 533 -10.36 1.82 25.43
N GLU A 534 -9.57 2.65 26.10
CA GLU A 534 -9.72 3.04 27.50
C GLU A 534 -10.06 4.53 27.61
N VAL A 535 -10.96 4.86 28.54
CA VAL A 535 -11.22 6.25 28.95
C VAL A 535 -10.25 6.62 30.07
N LEU A 536 -9.54 7.73 29.93
CA LEU A 536 -8.54 8.21 30.89
C LEU A 536 -9.14 9.06 32.01
#